data_AF-A0A947U461-F1
#
_entry.id   AF-A0A947U461-F1
#
_cell.length_a   1.000
_cell.length_b   1.000
_cell.length_c   1.000
_cell.angle_alpha   90.00
_cell.angle_beta   90.00
_cell.angle_gamma   90.00
#
_symmetry.space_group_name_H-M   'P 1'
#
loop_
_entity.id
_entity.type
_entity.pdbx_description
1 polymer ?
#
loop_
_entity_poly.entity_id
_entity_poly.type
_entity_poly.pdbx_seq_one_letter_code
_entity_poly.pdbx_strand_id
1 'polypeptide(L)'
;MFPLSEQGRHAYCQWLPDGTARFFLASCTTKLKADEIIALPVAFRVFVFNDTPNRYKWAKAGKAEIPAPYMRPQNYAKKDAITGKLSIYTEGNEIPATPEEVKGLETMAVWAHPHIVERLEAQLQGKESLFFSSISVVA
;
A
#
# COMPACT_ATOMS: atom_id res chain seq x y z
N MET A 1 3.43 9.77 -8.57
CA MET A 1 3.76 8.84 -9.65
C MET A 1 5.09 8.20 -9.33
N PHE A 2 5.24 6.92 -9.64
CA PHE A 2 6.47 6.16 -9.40
C PHE A 2 6.73 5.20 -10.56
N PRO A 3 8.00 4.92 -10.90
CA PRO A 3 8.33 4.01 -11.99
C PRO A 3 7.94 2.56 -11.67
N LEU A 4 7.60 1.78 -12.69
CA LEU A 4 7.44 0.32 -12.60
C LEU A 4 8.71 -0.39 -13.09
N SER A 5 8.74 -1.72 -13.04
CA SER A 5 9.90 -2.51 -13.48
C SER A 5 10.14 -2.37 -14.98
N GLU A 6 9.06 -2.29 -15.76
CA GLU A 6 9.11 -2.03 -17.20
C GLU A 6 9.44 -0.56 -17.48
N GLN A 7 10.49 -0.32 -18.29
CA GLN A 7 10.92 1.04 -18.62
C GLN A 7 9.82 1.83 -19.34
N GLY A 8 9.66 3.09 -18.95
CA GLY A 8 8.65 3.98 -19.51
C GLY A 8 7.24 3.77 -18.95
N ARG A 9 7.04 2.82 -18.02
CA ARG A 9 5.78 2.64 -17.30
C ARG A 9 5.87 3.20 -15.89
N HIS A 10 4.76 3.73 -15.44
CA HIS A 10 4.60 4.27 -14.09
C HIS A 10 3.23 3.96 -13.53
N ALA A 11 3.14 4.02 -12.21
CA ALA A 11 1.92 3.91 -11.45
C ALA A 11 1.74 5.12 -10.52
N TYR A 12 0.61 5.12 -9.83
CA TYR A 12 0.18 6.23 -9.01
C TYR A 12 -0.14 5.78 -7.59
N CYS A 13 0.09 6.70 -6.67
CA CYS A 13 -0.31 6.58 -5.28
C CYS A 13 -0.82 7.94 -4.80
N GLN A 14 -1.62 7.92 -3.73
CA GLN A 14 -2.02 9.11 -3.01
C GLN A 14 -1.66 8.93 -1.54
N TRP A 15 -0.95 9.92 -0.99
CA TRP A 15 -0.68 10.02 0.44
C TRP A 15 -1.96 10.36 1.20
N LEU A 16 -2.15 9.68 2.33
CA LEU A 16 -3.32 9.81 3.19
C LEU A 16 -2.96 10.52 4.51
N PRO A 17 -3.95 11.05 5.26
CA PRO A 17 -3.68 11.83 6.46
C PRO A 17 -3.01 11.04 7.59
N ASP A 18 -3.18 9.72 7.61
CA ASP A 18 -2.59 8.81 8.60
C ASP A 18 -1.15 8.38 8.27
N GLY A 19 -0.51 9.03 7.30
CA GLY A 19 0.87 8.74 6.89
C GLY A 19 1.02 7.50 6.00
N THR A 20 -0.08 6.83 5.64
CA THR A 20 -0.07 5.73 4.68
C THR A 20 -0.21 6.23 3.25
N ALA A 21 0.07 5.37 2.28
CA ALA A 21 -0.22 5.62 0.87
C ALA A 21 -1.18 4.56 0.34
N ARG A 22 -2.22 5.00 -0.38
CA ARG A 22 -3.01 4.11 -1.23
C ARG A 22 -2.42 4.06 -2.63
N PHE A 23 -2.34 2.87 -3.18
CA PHE A 23 -1.82 2.59 -4.52
C PHE A 23 -2.97 2.25 -5.45
N PHE A 24 -2.89 2.72 -6.69
CA PHE A 24 -3.93 2.49 -7.69
C PHE A 24 -3.52 1.34 -8.62
N LEU A 25 -4.50 0.49 -8.97
CA LEU A 25 -4.32 -0.65 -9.85
C LEU A 25 -4.23 -0.17 -11.31
N ALA A 26 -3.08 0.38 -11.69
CA ALA A 26 -2.83 0.87 -13.03
C ALA A 26 -1.34 0.84 -13.40
N SER A 27 -1.09 0.60 -14.68
CA SER A 27 0.23 0.74 -15.31
C SER A 27 0.09 1.59 -16.56
N CYS A 28 0.66 2.80 -16.51
CA CYS A 28 0.46 3.83 -17.52
C CYS A 28 1.79 4.18 -18.19
N THR A 29 1.74 4.52 -19.48
CA THR A 29 2.86 5.12 -20.23
C THR A 29 2.71 6.63 -20.38
N THR A 30 1.49 7.15 -20.25
CA THR A 30 1.17 8.57 -20.31
C THR A 30 0.85 9.12 -18.92
N LYS A 31 1.02 10.43 -18.75
CA LYS A 31 0.68 11.11 -17.50
C LYS A 31 -0.82 11.37 -17.43
N LEU A 32 -1.47 10.79 -16.44
CA LEU A 32 -2.86 11.08 -16.06
C LEU A 32 -2.95 12.34 -15.18
N LYS A 33 -4.09 13.03 -15.27
CA LYS A 33 -4.45 14.13 -14.36
C LYS A 33 -4.88 13.59 -13.00
N ALA A 34 -4.86 14.46 -11.99
CA ALA A 34 -5.20 14.08 -10.62
C ALA A 34 -6.61 13.48 -10.49
N ASP A 35 -7.59 14.03 -11.21
CA ASP A 35 -8.99 13.56 -11.21
C ASP A 35 -9.15 12.19 -11.88
N GLU A 36 -8.35 11.89 -12.89
CA GLU A 36 -8.34 10.58 -13.54
C GLU A 36 -7.70 9.53 -12.63
N ILE A 37 -6.65 9.91 -11.90
CA ILE A 37 -5.94 9.02 -10.98
C ILE A 37 -6.85 8.59 -9.83
N ILE A 38 -7.64 9.50 -9.24
CA ILE A 38 -8.51 9.15 -8.10
C ILE A 38 -9.68 8.25 -8.48
N ALA A 39 -10.04 8.19 -9.76
CA ALA A 39 -11.09 7.32 -10.29
C ALA A 39 -10.60 5.88 -10.53
N LEU A 40 -9.28 5.64 -10.46
CA LEU A 40 -8.71 4.31 -10.64
C LEU A 40 -9.07 3.39 -9.47
N PRO A 41 -9.21 2.07 -9.71
CA PRO A 41 -9.36 1.10 -8.62
C PRO A 41 -8.18 1.16 -7.66
N VAL A 42 -8.45 1.04 -6.36
CA VAL A 42 -7.40 0.95 -5.34
C VAL A 42 -6.89 -0.49 -5.27
N ALA A 43 -5.58 -0.65 -5.38
CA ALA A 43 -4.88 -1.92 -5.28
C ALA A 43 -4.67 -2.35 -3.82
N PHE A 44 -4.06 -1.46 -3.02
CA PHE A 44 -3.78 -1.67 -1.60
C PHE A 44 -3.41 -0.34 -0.91
N ARG A 45 -3.41 -0.33 0.43
CA ARG A 45 -3.03 0.83 1.26
C ARG A 45 -2.01 0.40 2.32
N VAL A 46 -0.81 0.94 2.27
CA VAL A 46 0.31 0.48 3.11
C VAL A 46 1.16 1.63 3.64
N PHE A 47 1.96 1.35 4.67
CA PHE A 47 3.05 2.23 5.09
C PHE A 47 4.19 2.18 4.07
N VAL A 48 4.76 3.33 3.76
CA VAL A 48 5.87 3.45 2.81
C VAL A 48 7.08 3.96 3.56
N PHE A 49 8.23 3.33 3.32
CA PHE A 49 9.49 3.77 3.92
C PHE A 49 9.80 5.21 3.47
N ASN A 50 10.09 6.11 4.42
CA ASN A 50 10.14 7.55 4.18
C ASN A 50 11.13 7.96 3.07
N ASP A 51 12.23 7.23 2.90
CA ASP A 51 13.24 7.51 1.86
C ASP A 51 12.86 6.97 0.46
N THR A 52 11.82 6.14 0.36
CA THR A 52 11.38 5.52 -0.90
C THR A 52 11.16 6.54 -2.01
N PRO A 53 10.42 7.65 -1.81
CA PRO A 53 10.17 8.61 -2.87
C PRO A 53 11.45 9.25 -3.42
N ASN A 54 12.38 9.61 -2.54
CA ASN A 54 13.64 10.26 -2.91
C ASN A 54 14.57 9.28 -3.64
N ARG A 55 14.76 8.08 -3.08
CA ARG A 55 15.66 7.06 -3.63
C ARG A 55 15.24 6.54 -5.00
N TYR A 56 13.93 6.47 -5.27
CA TYR A 56 13.37 5.89 -6.49
C TYR A 56 12.77 6.93 -7.44
N LYS A 57 13.12 8.21 -7.28
CA LYS A 57 12.71 9.30 -8.18
C LYS A 57 11.20 9.40 -8.37
N TRP A 58 10.43 9.26 -7.29
CA TRP A 58 9.00 9.46 -7.36
C TRP A 58 8.71 10.93 -7.64
N ALA A 59 7.72 11.19 -8.48
CA ALA A 59 7.33 12.55 -8.82
C ALA A 59 5.90 12.87 -8.37
N LYS A 60 5.65 14.14 -8.10
CA LYS A 60 4.30 14.63 -7.77
C LYS A 60 3.46 14.65 -9.04
N ALA A 61 2.34 13.93 -9.03
CA ALA A 61 1.41 13.87 -10.16
C ALA A 61 0.32 14.96 -10.12
N GLY A 62 0.06 15.53 -8.94
CA GLY A 62 -0.97 16.56 -8.74
C GLY A 62 -1.43 16.62 -7.28
N LYS A 63 -2.54 17.32 -7.05
CA LYS A 63 -3.29 17.31 -5.80
C LYS A 63 -4.74 17.00 -6.13
N ALA A 64 -5.34 16.08 -5.40
CA ALA A 64 -6.76 15.74 -5.50
C ALA A 64 -7.31 15.56 -4.09
N GLU A 65 -8.63 15.67 -3.95
CA GLU A 65 -9.32 15.42 -2.70
C GLU A 65 -9.19 13.95 -2.28
N ILE A 66 -9.19 13.71 -0.98
CA ILE A 66 -9.16 12.36 -0.41
C ILE A 66 -10.60 11.99 -0.07
N PRO A 67 -11.16 10.93 -0.67
CA PRO A 67 -12.54 10.52 -0.37
C PRO A 67 -12.70 10.17 1.11
N ALA A 68 -13.87 10.47 1.67
CA ALA A 68 -14.17 10.30 3.11
C ALA A 68 -13.77 8.94 3.71
N PRO A 69 -13.93 7.78 3.03
CA PRO A 69 -13.48 6.49 3.56
C PRO A 69 -11.96 6.42 3.84
N TYR A 70 -11.15 7.18 3.11
CA TYR A 70 -9.69 7.21 3.26
C TYR A 70 -9.20 8.34 4.19
N MET A 71 -10.11 9.18 4.68
CA MET A 71 -9.80 10.19 5.69
C MET A 71 -9.65 9.58 7.08
N ARG A 72 -10.17 8.37 7.30
CA ARG A 72 -10.05 7.65 8.56
C ARG A 72 -8.83 6.72 8.53
N PRO A 73 -8.18 6.52 9.69
CA PRO A 73 -7.16 5.52 9.84
C PRO A 73 -7.70 4.12 9.52
N GLN A 74 -6.84 3.27 8.99
CA GLN A 74 -7.13 1.87 8.77
C GLN A 74 -6.54 1.01 9.90
N ASN A 75 -7.22 -0.09 10.20
CA ASN A 75 -6.70 -1.15 11.06
C ASN A 75 -5.79 -2.08 10.28
N TYR A 76 -4.64 -2.42 10.86
CA TYR A 76 -3.67 -3.35 10.29
C TYR A 76 -3.51 -4.56 11.19
N ALA A 77 -3.37 -5.75 10.61
CA ALA A 77 -3.03 -6.95 11.34
C ALA A 77 -1.53 -7.00 11.60
N LYS A 78 -1.13 -7.26 12.85
CA LYS A 78 0.27 -7.43 13.23
C LYS A 78 0.43 -8.75 13.96
N LYS A 79 1.57 -9.41 13.73
CA LYS A 79 1.98 -10.61 14.44
C LYS A 79 3.36 -10.39 15.02
N ASP A 80 3.49 -10.59 16.32
CA ASP A 80 4.78 -10.54 16.97
C ASP A 80 5.64 -11.72 16.52
N ALA A 81 6.85 -11.43 16.00
CA ALA A 81 7.72 -12.44 15.41
C ALA A 81 8.31 -13.43 16.43
N ILE A 82 8.32 -13.08 17.72
CA ILE A 82 8.94 -13.88 18.79
C ILE A 82 7.88 -14.76 19.46
N THR A 83 6.73 -14.18 19.78
CA THR A 83 5.66 -14.81 20.57
C THR A 83 4.51 -15.34 19.69
N GLY A 84 4.42 -14.91 18.43
CA GLY A 84 3.33 -15.24 17.53
C GLY A 84 1.99 -14.58 17.87
N LYS A 85 1.94 -13.71 18.89
CA LYS A 85 0.71 -13.03 19.32
C LYS A 85 0.20 -12.08 18.23
N LEU A 86 -1.11 -12.08 18.04
CA LEU A 86 -1.80 -11.22 17.09
C LEU A 86 -2.27 -9.93 17.78
N SER A 87 -2.16 -8.83 17.04
CA SER A 87 -2.70 -7.53 17.44
C SER A 87 -3.26 -6.76 16.24
N ILE A 88 -4.17 -5.85 16.53
CA ILE A 88 -4.61 -4.83 15.57
C ILE A 88 -3.84 -3.54 15.86
N TYR A 89 -3.20 -3.00 14.82
CA TYR A 89 -2.49 -1.73 14.85
C TYR A 89 -3.32 -0.63 14.20
N THR A 90 -3.45 0.51 14.90
CA THR A 90 -4.12 1.73 14.39
C THR A 90 -3.45 2.97 14.99
N GLU A 91 -2.86 3.84 14.14
CA GLU A 91 -2.22 5.12 14.54
C GLU A 91 -1.27 5.04 15.75
N GLY A 92 -0.39 4.04 15.77
CA GLY A 92 0.58 3.88 16.86
C GLY A 92 0.05 3.16 18.10
N ASN A 93 -1.24 2.81 18.12
CA ASN A 93 -1.83 1.98 19.16
C ASN A 93 -1.92 0.53 18.70
N GLU A 94 -1.73 -0.41 19.63
CA GLU A 94 -1.86 -1.84 19.38
C GLU A 94 -2.76 -2.47 20.43
N ILE A 95 -3.76 -3.23 19.99
CA ILE A 95 -4.65 -4.00 20.85
C ILE A 95 -4.51 -5.49 20.53
N PRO A 96 -4.50 -6.40 21.52
CA PRO A 96 -4.54 -7.84 21.27
C PRO A 96 -5.76 -8.22 20.42
N ALA A 97 -5.61 -9.20 19.52
CA ALA A 97 -6.67 -9.62 18.61
C ALA A 97 -6.66 -11.13 18.37
N THR A 98 -7.81 -11.68 17.97
CA THR A 98 -7.95 -13.08 17.54
C THR A 98 -7.68 -13.25 16.03
N PRO A 99 -7.45 -14.47 15.53
CA PRO A 99 -7.33 -14.75 14.09
C PRO A 99 -8.52 -14.26 13.25
N GLU A 100 -9.73 -14.34 13.81
CA GLU A 100 -10.97 -13.91 13.16
C GLU A 100 -11.04 -12.39 13.06
N GLU A 101 -10.59 -11.67 14.08
CA GLU A 101 -10.57 -10.20 14.12
C GLU A 101 -9.55 -9.59 13.15
N VAL A 102 -8.44 -10.29 12.90
CA VAL A 102 -7.41 -9.83 11.94
C VAL A 102 -7.70 -10.25 10.50
N LYS A 103 -8.71 -11.10 10.28
CA LYS A 103 -9.02 -11.62 8.95
C LYS A 103 -9.44 -10.50 8.00
N GLY A 104 -8.77 -10.42 6.85
CA GLY A 104 -9.05 -9.42 5.82
C GLY A 104 -8.44 -8.04 6.09
N LEU A 105 -7.76 -7.85 7.23
CA LEU A 105 -6.96 -6.66 7.46
C LEU A 105 -5.65 -6.74 6.69
N GLU A 106 -5.16 -5.58 6.25
CA GLU A 106 -3.84 -5.47 5.65
C GLU A 106 -2.76 -5.76 6.70
N THR A 107 -1.68 -6.43 6.31
CA THR A 107 -0.58 -6.70 7.22
C THR A 107 0.18 -5.42 7.54
N MET A 108 0.44 -5.18 8.83
CA MET A 108 1.31 -4.10 9.29
C MET A 108 2.75 -4.43 8.86
N ALA A 109 3.19 -3.75 7.81
CA ALA A 109 4.56 -3.72 7.37
C ALA A 109 4.88 -2.37 6.73
N VAL A 110 6.15 -1.98 6.75
CA VAL A 110 6.66 -0.81 6.03
C VAL A 110 7.24 -1.27 4.71
N TRP A 111 6.72 -0.73 3.61
CA TRP A 111 7.04 -1.18 2.26
C TRP A 111 8.06 -0.25 1.59
N ALA A 112 9.01 -0.85 0.88
CA ALA A 112 9.94 -0.15 0.01
C ALA A 112 9.48 -0.27 -1.45
N HIS A 113 10.01 0.59 -2.33
CA HIS A 113 9.64 0.61 -3.74
C HIS A 113 9.65 -0.76 -4.42
N PRO A 114 10.68 -1.62 -4.28
CA PRO A 114 10.69 -2.90 -4.98
C PRO A 114 9.52 -3.81 -4.57
N HIS A 115 9.14 -3.81 -3.29
CA HIS A 115 8.01 -4.60 -2.78
C HIS A 115 6.67 -4.06 -3.28
N ILE A 116 6.54 -2.73 -3.37
CA ILE A 116 5.34 -2.06 -3.89
C ILE A 116 5.15 -2.37 -5.37
N VAL A 117 6.22 -2.25 -6.15
CA VAL A 117 6.21 -2.51 -7.60
C VAL A 117 5.90 -3.98 -7.87
N GLU A 118 6.60 -4.90 -7.19
CA GLU A 118 6.35 -6.34 -7.33
C GLU A 118 4.90 -6.69 -7.00
N ARG A 119 4.36 -6.17 -5.89
CA ARG A 119 2.97 -6.45 -5.51
C ARG A 119 1.97 -5.89 -6.52
N LEU A 120 2.19 -4.69 -7.02
CA LEU A 120 1.29 -4.07 -7.98
C LEU A 120 1.33 -4.80 -9.33
N GLU A 121 2.52 -5.17 -9.81
CA GLU A 121 2.69 -5.92 -11.05
C GLU A 121 2.11 -7.33 -10.96
N ALA A 122 2.26 -8.00 -9.81
CA ALA A 122 1.60 -9.28 -9.55
C ALA A 122 0.07 -9.16 -9.64
N GLN A 123 -0.52 -8.16 -8.96
CA GLN A 123 -1.96 -7.93 -9.02
C GLN A 123 -2.46 -7.59 -10.44
N LEU A 124 -1.72 -6.78 -11.19
CA LEU A 124 -2.04 -6.48 -12.60
C LEU A 124 -2.00 -7.72 -13.50
N GLN A 125 -1.22 -8.73 -13.13
CA GLN A 125 -1.13 -10.02 -13.82
C GLN A 125 -2.12 -11.07 -13.27
N GLY A 126 -2.94 -10.73 -12.27
CA GLY A 126 -3.81 -11.68 -11.59
C GLY A 126 -3.05 -12.73 -10.75
N LYS A 127 -1.83 -12.41 -10.31
CA LYS A 127 -0.97 -13.25 -9.49
C LYS A 127 -0.87 -12.70 -8.07
N GLU A 128 -0.48 -13.58 -7.15
CA GLU A 128 -0.13 -13.19 -5.79
C GLU A 128 1.32 -12.67 -5.72
N SER A 129 1.55 -11.72 -4.82
CA SER A 129 2.85 -11.12 -4.57
C SER A 129 3.68 -11.98 -3.63
N LEU A 130 4.89 -12.36 -4.04
CA LEU A 130 5.76 -13.22 -3.23
C LEU A 130 6.14 -12.56 -1.91
N PHE A 131 6.42 -11.24 -1.95
CA PHE A 131 6.75 -10.51 -0.74
C PHE A 131 5.53 -10.45 0.20
N PHE A 132 4.35 -10.13 -0.34
CA PHE A 132 3.12 -10.10 0.45
C PHE A 132 2.84 -11.44 1.13
N SER A 133 2.92 -12.56 0.40
CA SER A 133 2.71 -13.90 0.96
C SER A 133 3.68 -14.21 2.09
N SER A 134 4.92 -13.72 2.00
CA SER A 134 5.95 -13.98 3.03
C SER A 134 5.77 -13.18 4.32
N ILE A 135 5.08 -12.04 4.25
CA ILE A 135 4.81 -11.20 5.43
C ILE A 135 3.39 -11.35 5.95
N SER A 136 2.47 -11.92 5.16
CA SER A 136 1.06 -12.02 5.53
C SER A 136 0.89 -12.73 6.86
N VAL A 137 0.23 -12.05 7.80
CA VAL A 137 -0.03 -12.60 9.14
C VAL A 137 -1.25 -13.53 9.17
N VAL A 138 -2.04 -13.52 8.10
CA VAL A 138 -3.21 -14.39 7.90
C VAL A 138 -2.91 -15.30 6.71
N ALA A 139 -3.08 -16.60 6.91
CA ALA A 139 -2.98 -17.63 5.86
C ALA A 139 -4.31 -17.80 5.12
#